data_AF-A0A4U9HJV6-F1
#
_entry.id   AF-A0A4U9HJV6-F1
#
_cell.length_a   1.000
_cell.length_b   1.000
_cell.length_c   1.000
_cell.angle_alpha   90.00
_cell.angle_beta   90.00
_cell.angle_gamma   90.00
#
_symmetry.space_group_name_H-M   'P 1'
#
loop_
_entity.id
_entity.type
_entity.pdbx_description
1 polymer ?
#
loop_
_entity_poly.entity_id
_entity_poly.type
_entity_poly.pdbx_seq_one_letter_code
_entity_poly.pdbx_strand_id
1 'polypeptide(L)'
;MPLWGPHGVFYKDEPIKELEQALTSRGFQLIWPQNSADLLKFIEHNPRICGVIFDWDEYDLELCSDINQLNEYLPLYAFINTHSSMDISAQEMRMALWFFEYSLGVADDIAARIQQYTGEYLDTITPPFTRALFTYVKEGKYTFCTPGHMAGTAYQKSPVGCLFYDFFGGNTLKADVSISVTELGSLLDHTGPQS
;
A
#
# COMPACT_ATOMS: atom_id res chain seq x y z
N MET A 1 19.84 -1.18 -28.22
CA MET A 1 21.14 -0.55 -27.89
C MET A 1 21.24 -0.60 -26.37
N PRO A 2 22.23 -1.26 -25.75
CA PRO A 2 22.24 -1.40 -24.30
C PRO A 2 22.63 -0.08 -23.65
N LEU A 3 21.80 0.37 -22.69
CA LEU A 3 22.00 1.55 -21.85
C LEU A 3 22.40 1.07 -20.45
N TRP A 4 23.56 1.50 -19.97
CA TRP A 4 24.13 1.11 -18.67
C TRP A 4 23.22 1.61 -17.52
N GLY A 5 22.88 0.73 -16.57
CA GLY A 5 22.07 1.06 -15.39
C GLY A 5 22.89 1.19 -14.09
N PRO A 6 22.22 1.47 -12.96
CA PRO A 6 22.86 1.86 -11.71
C PRO A 6 23.67 0.76 -11.01
N HIS A 7 23.36 -0.54 -11.20
CA HIS A 7 24.10 -1.63 -10.59
C HIS A 7 25.37 -2.02 -11.39
N GLY A 8 25.55 -1.45 -12.59
CA GLY A 8 26.69 -1.77 -13.45
C GLY A 8 26.64 -3.18 -14.06
N VAL A 9 25.49 -3.88 -13.94
CA VAL A 9 25.29 -5.24 -14.42
C VAL A 9 23.93 -5.38 -15.10
N PHE A 10 23.97 -5.53 -16.44
CA PHE A 10 22.79 -5.47 -17.31
C PHE A 10 21.66 -6.44 -16.93
N TYR A 11 21.98 -7.63 -16.39
CA TYR A 11 20.96 -8.63 -16.05
C TYR A 11 20.11 -8.25 -14.82
N LYS A 12 20.59 -7.34 -13.96
CA LYS A 12 19.80 -6.77 -12.84
C LYS A 12 19.11 -5.48 -13.23
N ASP A 13 19.85 -4.60 -13.93
CA ASP A 13 19.39 -3.26 -14.27
C ASP A 13 18.13 -3.27 -15.13
N GLU A 14 18.07 -4.12 -16.15
CA GLU A 14 16.98 -4.08 -17.13
C GLU A 14 15.65 -4.61 -16.55
N PRO A 15 15.61 -5.74 -15.80
CA PRO A 15 14.40 -6.14 -15.07
C PRO A 15 13.89 -5.10 -14.07
N ILE A 16 14.79 -4.39 -13.36
CA ILE A 16 14.39 -3.34 -12.42
C ILE A 16 13.80 -2.13 -13.14
N LYS A 17 14.31 -1.76 -14.32
CA LYS A 17 13.70 -0.71 -15.15
C LYS A 17 12.31 -1.09 -15.66
N GLU A 18 12.11 -2.35 -16.10
CA GLU A 18 10.78 -2.84 -16.47
C GLU A 18 9.83 -2.78 -15.28
N LEU A 19 10.31 -3.19 -14.10
CA LEU A 19 9.54 -3.13 -12.86
C LEU A 19 9.18 -1.69 -12.46
N GLU A 20 10.10 -0.75 -12.59
CA GLU A 20 9.85 0.68 -12.33
C GLU A 20 8.68 1.19 -13.18
N GLN A 21 8.68 0.86 -14.47
CA GLN A 21 7.59 1.23 -15.38
C GLN A 21 6.27 0.57 -14.97
N ALA A 22 6.30 -0.73 -14.65
CA ALA A 22 5.12 -1.47 -14.24
C ALA A 22 4.52 -0.91 -12.93
N LEU A 23 5.35 -0.61 -11.92
CA LEU A 23 4.91 -0.01 -10.65
C LEU A 23 4.37 1.41 -10.85
N THR A 24 5.05 2.23 -11.65
CA THR A 24 4.59 3.60 -11.97
C THR A 24 3.25 3.58 -12.68
N SER A 25 3.05 2.65 -13.63
CA SER A 25 1.77 2.49 -14.35
C SER A 25 0.60 2.13 -13.42
N ARG A 26 0.90 1.51 -12.26
CA ARG A 26 -0.06 1.15 -11.21
C ARG A 26 -0.25 2.25 -10.16
N GLY A 27 0.40 3.41 -10.32
CA GLY A 27 0.24 4.57 -9.44
C GLY A 27 1.19 4.60 -8.23
N PHE A 28 2.20 3.74 -8.18
CA PHE A 28 3.26 3.84 -7.17
C PHE A 28 4.20 5.01 -7.49
N GLN A 29 4.66 5.69 -6.43
CA GLN A 29 5.75 6.65 -6.51
C GLN A 29 7.02 6.00 -5.97
N LEU A 30 8.06 5.94 -6.80
CA LEU A 30 9.35 5.35 -6.43
C LEU A 30 10.31 6.42 -5.90
N ILE A 31 11.09 6.04 -4.88
CA ILE A 31 12.10 6.89 -4.23
C ILE A 31 13.38 6.07 -4.13
N TRP A 32 14.52 6.71 -4.44
CA TRP A 32 15.84 6.08 -4.45
C TRP A 32 16.69 6.66 -3.32
N PRO A 33 16.72 6.02 -2.13
CA PRO A 33 17.59 6.45 -1.04
C PRO A 33 19.07 6.26 -1.40
N GLN A 34 19.95 7.09 -0.85
CA GLN A 34 21.38 7.04 -1.16
C GLN A 34 22.10 5.87 -0.47
N ASN A 35 21.59 5.41 0.68
CA ASN A 35 22.13 4.30 1.47
C ASN A 35 21.10 3.85 2.53
N SER A 36 21.44 2.84 3.32
CA SER A 36 20.60 2.31 4.41
C SER A 36 20.21 3.37 5.45
N ALA A 37 21.14 4.22 5.88
CA ALA A 37 20.84 5.27 6.87
C ALA A 37 19.86 6.32 6.33
N ASP A 38 19.93 6.63 5.04
CA ASP A 38 18.98 7.51 4.36
C ASP A 38 17.60 6.84 4.24
N LEU A 39 17.54 5.58 3.83
CA LEU A 39 16.32 4.77 3.77
C LEU A 39 15.60 4.73 5.12
N LEU A 40 16.30 4.45 6.22
CA LEU A 40 15.72 4.39 7.56
C LEU A 40 15.11 5.73 7.97
N LYS A 41 15.79 6.85 7.69
CA LYS A 41 15.22 8.19 7.92
C LYS A 41 14.00 8.46 7.06
N PHE A 42 14.00 8.02 5.80
CA PHE A 42 12.83 8.13 4.94
C PHE A 42 11.64 7.39 5.55
N ILE A 43 11.81 6.13 5.97
CA ILE A 43 10.76 5.33 6.61
C ILE A 43 10.24 6.02 7.88
N GLU A 44 11.15 6.49 8.75
CA GLU A 44 10.79 7.16 10.01
C GLU A 44 9.96 8.44 9.80
N HIS A 45 10.29 9.23 8.78
CA HIS A 45 9.66 10.54 8.57
C HIS A 45 8.49 10.52 7.58
N ASN A 46 8.27 9.42 6.86
CA ASN A 46 7.27 9.32 5.79
C ASN A 46 6.40 8.08 5.96
N PRO A 47 5.28 8.17 6.72
CA PRO A 47 4.38 7.03 6.95
C PRO A 47 3.61 6.55 5.70
N ARG A 48 3.82 7.21 4.55
CA ARG A 48 3.27 6.79 3.25
C ARG A 48 4.15 5.76 2.54
N ILE A 49 5.37 5.52 3.02
CA ILE A 49 6.19 4.43 2.50
C ILE A 49 5.51 3.12 2.85
N CYS A 50 5.21 2.34 1.82
CA CYS A 50 4.36 1.15 1.91
C CYS A 50 5.07 -0.13 1.45
N GLY A 51 6.37 -0.05 1.13
CA GLY A 51 7.22 -1.20 0.88
C GLY A 51 8.64 -0.76 0.52
N VAL A 52 9.58 -1.70 0.62
CA VAL A 52 10.99 -1.50 0.27
C VAL A 52 11.42 -2.59 -0.71
N ILE A 53 12.04 -2.20 -1.82
CA ILE A 53 12.62 -3.12 -2.80
C ILE A 53 14.14 -3.04 -2.67
N PHE A 54 14.82 -4.17 -2.57
CA PHE A 54 16.28 -4.23 -2.46
C PHE A 54 16.86 -5.53 -3.01
N ASP A 55 18.15 -5.53 -3.30
CA ASP A 55 18.90 -6.73 -3.66
C ASP A 55 19.32 -7.48 -2.38
N TRP A 56 18.95 -8.75 -2.27
CA TRP A 56 19.19 -9.59 -1.10
C TRP A 56 20.68 -9.83 -0.82
N ASP A 57 21.52 -9.80 -1.85
CA ASP A 57 22.97 -10.02 -1.68
C ASP A 57 23.71 -8.72 -1.34
N GLU A 58 23.13 -7.55 -1.62
CA GLU A 58 23.74 -6.24 -1.31
C GLU A 58 23.43 -5.76 0.12
N TYR A 59 22.27 -6.12 0.66
CA TYR A 59 21.84 -5.71 2.00
C TYR A 59 21.68 -6.90 2.93
N ASP A 60 22.08 -6.70 4.18
CA ASP A 60 22.12 -7.73 5.19
C ASP A 60 20.82 -7.83 6.02
N LEU A 61 20.83 -8.79 6.93
CA LEU A 61 19.77 -8.98 7.92
C LEU A 61 19.71 -7.82 8.93
N GLU A 62 20.76 -7.03 9.09
CA GLU A 62 20.75 -5.87 9.98
C GLU A 62 19.78 -4.80 9.46
N LEU A 63 19.83 -4.49 8.16
CA LEU A 63 18.85 -3.57 7.56
C LEU A 63 17.41 -4.07 7.72
N CYS A 64 17.19 -5.37 7.53
CA CYS A 64 15.89 -6.01 7.71
C CYS A 64 15.37 -5.81 9.15
N SER A 65 16.24 -6.06 10.14
CA SER A 65 15.94 -5.86 11.57
C SER A 65 15.63 -4.39 11.90
N ASP A 66 16.43 -3.46 11.39
CA ASP A 66 16.25 -2.03 11.61
C ASP A 66 14.91 -1.52 11.03
N ILE A 67 14.55 -1.97 9.83
CA ILE A 67 13.24 -1.64 9.24
C ILE A 67 12.11 -2.22 10.09
N ASN A 68 12.24 -3.47 10.54
CA ASN A 68 11.23 -4.14 11.37
C ASN A 68 11.02 -3.45 12.72
N GLN A 69 12.07 -2.85 13.30
CA GLN A 69 11.94 -2.03 14.53
C GLN A 69 11.14 -0.75 14.30
N LEU A 70 11.20 -0.16 13.10
CA LEU A 70 10.43 1.02 12.74
C LEU A 70 8.98 0.68 12.38
N ASN A 71 8.77 -0.43 11.65
CA ASN A 71 7.46 -0.87 11.18
C ASN A 71 7.45 -2.38 10.92
N GLU A 72 6.89 -3.13 11.88
CA GLU A 72 6.86 -4.60 11.87
C GLU A 72 6.05 -5.21 10.71
N TYR A 73 5.14 -4.43 10.12
CA TYR A 73 4.29 -4.89 9.02
C TYR A 73 4.78 -4.45 7.65
N LEU A 74 5.82 -3.59 7.55
CA LEU A 74 6.25 -3.02 6.28
C LEU A 74 6.73 -4.13 5.32
N PRO A 75 6.11 -4.27 4.14
CA PRO A 75 6.53 -5.28 3.17
C PRO A 75 7.95 -5.02 2.65
N LEU A 76 8.73 -6.09 2.64
CA LEU A 76 10.09 -6.13 2.10
C LEU A 76 10.10 -7.02 0.85
N TYR A 77 10.57 -6.49 -0.26
CA TYR A 77 10.61 -7.15 -1.56
C TYR A 77 12.08 -7.36 -1.95
N ALA A 78 12.61 -8.52 -1.57
CA ALA A 78 14.00 -8.88 -1.79
C ALA A 78 14.18 -9.57 -3.14
N PHE A 79 15.12 -9.07 -3.95
CA PHE A 79 15.50 -9.70 -5.19
C PHE A 79 16.72 -10.60 -4.97
N ILE A 80 16.62 -11.87 -5.38
CA ILE A 80 17.66 -12.89 -5.20
C ILE A 80 18.31 -13.26 -6.53
N ASN A 81 19.57 -13.69 -6.44
CA ASN A 81 20.30 -14.31 -7.53
C ASN A 81 20.28 -15.85 -7.37
N THR A 82 20.62 -16.58 -8.43
CA THR A 82 20.63 -18.06 -8.44
C THR A 82 21.57 -18.70 -7.39
N HIS A 83 22.46 -17.92 -6.78
CA HIS A 83 23.40 -18.38 -5.74
C HIS A 83 23.16 -17.75 -4.36
N SER A 84 22.09 -16.97 -4.19
CA SER A 84 21.77 -16.37 -2.89
C SER A 84 21.48 -17.46 -1.86
N SER A 85 22.23 -17.43 -0.75
CA SER A 85 21.94 -18.29 0.40
C SER A 85 20.81 -17.67 1.23
N MET A 86 19.74 -18.43 1.43
CA MET A 86 18.65 -18.02 2.31
C MET A 86 19.08 -18.30 3.76
N ASP A 87 19.30 -17.25 4.55
CA ASP A 87 19.65 -17.41 5.96
C ASP A 87 18.40 -17.82 6.75
N ILE A 88 18.50 -18.90 7.53
CA ILE A 88 17.40 -19.48 8.32
C ILE A 88 16.89 -18.47 9.36
N SER A 89 17.76 -17.57 9.85
CA SER A 89 17.38 -16.53 10.81
C SER A 89 16.37 -15.53 10.23
N ALA A 90 16.34 -15.32 8.91
CA ALA A 90 15.32 -14.49 8.25
C ALA A 90 13.91 -15.10 8.34
N GLN A 91 13.80 -16.42 8.42
CA GLN A 91 12.51 -17.13 8.55
C GLN A 91 11.96 -17.08 9.98
N GLU A 92 12.80 -16.84 10.97
CA GLU A 92 12.40 -16.74 12.38
C GLU A 92 11.88 -15.34 12.74
N MET A 93 12.21 -14.32 11.95
CA MET A 93 11.70 -12.97 12.12
C MET A 93 10.26 -12.88 11.60
N ARG A 94 9.37 -12.24 12.36
CA ARG A 94 7.97 -11.96 11.97
C ARG A 94 7.88 -10.84 10.93
N MET A 95 8.62 -10.96 9.84
CA MET A 95 8.75 -9.94 8.82
C MET A 95 7.94 -10.30 7.57
N ALA A 96 7.34 -9.30 6.95
CA ALA A 96 6.65 -9.44 5.66
C ALA A 96 7.67 -9.44 4.50
N LEU A 97 8.55 -10.45 4.45
CA LEU A 97 9.60 -10.59 3.44
C LEU A 97 9.17 -11.48 2.27
N TRP A 98 9.27 -10.94 1.06
CA TRP A 98 8.90 -11.60 -0.20
C TRP A 98 10.07 -11.63 -1.16
N PHE A 99 10.28 -12.77 -1.81
CA PHE A 99 11.42 -12.98 -2.71
C PHE A 99 11.00 -12.94 -4.19
N PHE A 100 11.81 -12.28 -5.00
CA PHE A 100 11.67 -12.21 -6.47
C PHE A 100 13.00 -12.51 -7.16
N GLU A 101 12.92 -13.00 -8.40
CA GLU A 101 14.09 -13.23 -9.24
C GLU A 101 14.23 -12.12 -10.29
N TYR A 102 15.47 -11.79 -10.63
CA TYR A 102 15.76 -10.92 -11.77
C TYR A 102 15.45 -11.66 -13.08
N SER A 103 14.37 -11.27 -13.76
CA SER A 103 13.99 -11.83 -15.07
C SER A 103 13.26 -10.80 -15.92
N LEU A 104 13.53 -10.82 -17.23
CA LEU A 104 12.88 -9.94 -18.19
C LEU A 104 11.48 -10.44 -18.55
N GLY A 105 10.56 -9.50 -18.80
CA GLY A 105 9.21 -9.80 -19.26
C GLY A 105 8.24 -10.31 -18.18
N VAL A 106 8.66 -10.35 -16.91
CA VAL A 106 7.81 -10.74 -15.76
C VAL A 106 7.51 -9.56 -14.83
N ALA A 107 7.95 -8.35 -15.18
CA ALA A 107 7.78 -7.15 -14.36
C ALA A 107 6.32 -6.85 -14.01
N ASP A 108 5.38 -7.09 -14.94
CA ASP A 108 3.95 -6.89 -14.70
C ASP A 108 3.40 -7.85 -13.63
N ASP A 109 3.85 -9.11 -13.64
CA ASP A 109 3.45 -10.11 -12.65
C ASP A 109 4.05 -9.80 -11.27
N ILE A 110 5.32 -9.39 -11.23
CA ILE A 110 5.98 -8.95 -10.00
C ILE A 110 5.27 -7.71 -9.44
N ALA A 111 5.00 -6.71 -10.26
CA ALA A 111 4.28 -5.49 -9.85
C ALA A 111 2.86 -5.79 -9.36
N ALA A 112 2.17 -6.76 -9.97
CA ALA A 112 0.86 -7.23 -9.50
C ALA A 112 0.94 -7.85 -8.10
N ARG A 113 1.97 -8.68 -7.84
CA ARG A 113 2.21 -9.27 -6.53
C ARG A 113 2.59 -8.23 -5.48
N ILE A 114 3.50 -7.30 -5.82
CA ILE A 114 3.83 -6.17 -4.94
C ILE A 114 2.56 -5.41 -4.58
N GLN A 115 1.73 -5.05 -5.56
CA GLN A 115 0.46 -4.36 -5.31
C GLN A 115 -0.47 -5.16 -4.40
N GLN A 116 -0.57 -6.48 -4.58
CA GLN A 116 -1.36 -7.35 -3.72
C GLN A 116 -0.83 -7.33 -2.28
N TYR A 117 0.47 -7.58 -2.07
CA TYR A 117 1.07 -7.61 -0.75
C TYR A 117 1.03 -6.24 -0.04
N THR A 118 1.19 -5.14 -0.80
CA THR A 118 0.97 -3.80 -0.26
C THR A 118 -0.49 -3.61 0.17
N GLY A 119 -1.45 -4.13 -0.61
CA GLY A 119 -2.87 -4.12 -0.23
C GLY A 119 -3.13 -4.89 1.07
N GLU A 120 -2.54 -6.08 1.22
CA GLU A 120 -2.62 -6.90 2.44
C GLU A 120 -2.02 -6.17 3.65
N TYR A 121 -0.90 -5.46 3.47
CA TYR A 121 -0.32 -4.58 4.48
C TYR A 121 -1.30 -3.49 4.93
N LEU A 122 -1.87 -2.75 3.97
CA LEU A 122 -2.85 -1.69 4.26
C LEU A 122 -4.07 -2.24 4.99
N ASP A 123 -4.58 -3.40 4.58
CA ASP A 123 -5.70 -4.07 5.25
C ASP A 123 -5.35 -4.51 6.67
N THR A 124 -4.12 -4.96 6.90
CA THR A 124 -3.62 -5.41 8.21
C THR A 124 -3.52 -4.25 9.20
N ILE A 125 -2.99 -3.10 8.77
CA ILE A 125 -2.83 -1.94 9.66
C ILE A 125 -4.12 -1.12 9.83
N THR A 126 -5.11 -1.30 8.94
CA THR A 126 -6.37 -0.55 8.99
C THR A 126 -7.33 -1.17 10.00
N PRO A 127 -7.79 -0.43 11.02
CA PRO A 127 -8.74 -0.96 12.00
C PRO A 127 -10.02 -1.49 11.35
N PRO A 128 -10.65 -2.56 11.89
CA PRO A 128 -11.76 -3.25 11.22
C PRO A 128 -12.94 -2.34 10.85
N PHE A 129 -13.34 -1.42 11.75
CA PHE A 129 -14.39 -0.45 11.44
C PHE A 129 -14.02 0.49 10.29
N THR A 130 -12.80 1.03 10.29
CA THR A 130 -12.33 1.95 9.23
C THR A 130 -12.32 1.25 7.89
N ARG A 131 -11.84 -0.01 7.85
CA ARG A 131 -11.85 -0.84 6.66
C ARG A 131 -13.27 -1.09 6.15
N ALA A 132 -14.21 -1.44 7.04
CA ALA A 132 -15.62 -1.62 6.68
C ALA A 132 -16.24 -0.33 6.10
N LEU A 133 -15.94 0.83 6.70
CA LEU A 133 -16.41 2.13 6.22
C LEU A 133 -15.85 2.46 4.83
N PHE A 134 -14.55 2.25 4.61
CA PHE A 134 -13.92 2.48 3.30
C PHE A 134 -14.50 1.57 2.22
N THR A 135 -14.72 0.29 2.54
CA THR A 135 -15.38 -0.66 1.64
C THR A 135 -16.79 -0.20 1.29
N TYR A 136 -17.61 0.19 2.29
CA TYR A 136 -18.96 0.72 2.05
C TYR A 136 -18.95 1.95 1.11
N VAL A 137 -18.07 2.92 1.39
CA VAL A 137 -17.92 4.14 0.57
C VAL A 137 -17.50 3.81 -0.87
N LYS A 138 -16.64 2.81 -1.06
CA LYS A 138 -16.16 2.36 -2.37
C LYS A 138 -17.22 1.58 -3.15
N GLU A 139 -17.96 0.70 -2.48
CA GLU A 139 -19.05 -0.07 -3.09
C GLU A 139 -20.23 0.83 -3.50
N GLY A 140 -20.35 2.02 -2.89
CA GLY A 140 -21.33 3.03 -3.30
C GLY A 140 -22.77 2.56 -3.16
N LYS A 141 -23.06 1.74 -2.13
CA LYS A 141 -24.42 1.27 -1.85
C LYS A 141 -25.30 2.46 -1.46
N TYR A 142 -26.17 2.88 -2.39
CA TYR A 142 -27.17 3.91 -2.12
C TYR A 142 -28.39 3.26 -1.46
N THR A 143 -28.65 3.60 -0.21
CA THR A 143 -29.89 3.23 0.48
C THR A 143 -30.81 4.45 0.57
N PHE A 144 -32.13 4.24 0.58
CA PHE A 144 -33.13 5.27 0.87
C PHE A 144 -33.18 5.56 2.37
N CYS A 145 -32.02 5.83 2.97
CA CYS A 145 -31.85 6.03 4.39
C CYS A 145 -31.28 7.41 4.67
N THR A 146 -31.40 7.85 5.93
CA THR A 146 -30.73 9.05 6.42
C THR A 146 -29.20 8.83 6.42
N PRO A 147 -28.38 9.86 6.18
CA PRO A 147 -28.74 11.28 6.02
C PRO A 147 -29.41 11.64 4.68
N GLY A 148 -30.33 12.61 4.72
CA GLY A 148 -31.12 13.04 3.55
C GLY A 148 -30.33 13.66 2.40
N HIS A 149 -29.02 13.94 2.59
CA HIS A 149 -28.15 14.35 1.49
C HIS A 149 -27.66 13.19 0.62
N MET A 150 -27.86 11.93 1.06
CA MET A 150 -27.61 10.69 0.32
C MET A 150 -26.23 10.66 -0.35
N ALA A 151 -25.17 10.52 0.44
CA ALA A 151 -23.79 10.51 -0.06
C ALA A 151 -23.37 11.80 -0.82
N GLY A 152 -24.12 12.88 -0.60
CA GLY A 152 -23.89 14.20 -1.18
C GLY A 152 -24.64 14.46 -2.49
N THR A 153 -25.48 13.52 -2.92
CA THR A 153 -26.36 13.67 -4.11
C THR A 153 -27.28 14.88 -4.01
N ALA A 154 -27.77 15.23 -2.82
CA ALA A 154 -28.62 16.42 -2.65
C ALA A 154 -27.86 17.72 -2.89
N TYR A 155 -26.57 17.79 -2.52
CA TYR A 155 -25.74 18.98 -2.71
C TYR A 155 -25.53 19.28 -4.20
N GLN A 156 -25.43 18.24 -5.05
CA GLN A 156 -25.28 18.41 -6.50
C GLN A 156 -26.52 18.97 -7.22
N LYS A 157 -27.65 19.16 -6.51
CA LYS A 157 -28.90 19.70 -7.09
C LYS A 157 -29.00 21.23 -7.03
N SER A 158 -27.99 21.93 -6.48
CA SER A 158 -27.97 23.40 -6.45
C SER A 158 -26.56 23.95 -6.69
N PRO A 159 -26.42 25.14 -7.31
CA PRO A 159 -25.09 25.73 -7.55
C PRO A 159 -24.23 25.88 -6.30
N VAL A 160 -24.84 26.35 -5.19
CA VAL A 160 -24.14 26.49 -3.90
C VAL A 160 -23.78 25.13 -3.30
N GLY A 161 -24.65 24.13 -3.47
CA GLY A 161 -24.36 22.78 -3.01
C GLY A 161 -23.24 22.11 -3.80
N CYS A 162 -23.08 22.37 -5.10
CA CYS A 162 -21.91 21.89 -5.85
C CYS A 162 -20.60 22.45 -5.27
N LEU A 163 -20.55 23.75 -4.95
CA LEU A 163 -19.39 24.35 -4.29
C LEU A 163 -19.08 23.68 -2.93
N PHE A 164 -20.12 23.34 -2.17
CA PHE A 164 -19.97 22.62 -0.90
C PHE A 164 -19.45 21.19 -1.13
N TYR A 165 -19.99 20.48 -2.12
CA TYR A 165 -19.56 19.13 -2.49
C TYR A 165 -18.10 19.12 -2.94
N ASP A 166 -17.70 20.08 -3.78
CA ASP A 166 -16.35 20.21 -4.30
C ASP A 166 -15.35 20.60 -3.20
N PHE A 167 -15.79 21.42 -2.23
CA PHE A 167 -14.95 21.81 -1.09
C PHE A 167 -14.66 20.63 -0.14
N PHE A 168 -15.68 19.87 0.27
CA PHE A 168 -15.51 18.75 1.21
C PHE A 168 -15.07 17.44 0.54
N GLY A 169 -15.37 17.28 -0.74
CA GLY A 169 -15.10 16.08 -1.51
C GLY A 169 -16.09 14.94 -1.27
N GLY A 170 -16.20 14.06 -2.27
CA GLY A 170 -17.17 12.96 -2.25
C GLY A 170 -16.96 11.94 -1.13
N ASN A 171 -15.72 11.64 -0.75
CA ASN A 171 -15.45 10.64 0.30
C ASN A 171 -15.97 11.09 1.67
N THR A 172 -15.76 12.37 2.01
CA THR A 172 -16.28 12.97 3.26
C THR A 172 -17.80 12.82 3.34
N LEU A 173 -18.51 13.13 2.25
CA LEU A 173 -19.97 13.10 2.21
C LEU A 173 -20.54 11.68 2.09
N LYS A 174 -19.79 10.73 1.51
CA LYS A 174 -20.17 9.31 1.46
C LYS A 174 -19.95 8.61 2.80
N ALA A 175 -18.97 9.06 3.59
CA ALA A 175 -18.69 8.53 4.91
C ALA A 175 -19.66 9.04 5.99
N ASP A 176 -20.44 10.09 5.71
CA ASP A 176 -21.53 10.54 6.59
C ASP A 176 -22.73 9.58 6.48
N VAL A 177 -22.72 8.58 7.35
CA VAL A 177 -23.67 7.46 7.39
C VAL A 177 -24.36 7.36 8.74
N SER A 178 -25.48 6.67 8.79
CA SER A 178 -26.22 6.39 10.03
C SER A 178 -26.27 4.88 10.32
N ILE A 179 -26.83 4.50 11.48
CA ILE A 179 -27.09 3.10 11.88
C ILE A 179 -27.95 2.31 10.87
N SER A 180 -28.55 2.98 9.89
CA SER A 180 -29.24 2.33 8.78
C SER A 180 -28.32 1.47 7.91
N VAL A 181 -27.01 1.71 7.95
CA VAL A 181 -25.99 0.86 7.33
C VAL A 181 -25.68 -0.29 8.28
N THR A 182 -26.49 -1.34 8.23
CA THR A 182 -26.43 -2.46 9.18
C THR A 182 -25.08 -3.19 9.20
N GLU A 183 -24.35 -3.18 8.07
CA GLU A 183 -23.02 -3.78 7.96
C GLU A 183 -21.94 -3.05 8.78
N LEU A 184 -22.18 -1.79 9.18
CA LEU A 184 -21.31 -1.01 10.07
C LEU A 184 -21.73 -1.11 11.56
N GLY A 185 -22.88 -1.72 11.83
CA GLY A 185 -23.42 -1.90 13.18
C GLY A 185 -23.85 -0.60 13.86
N SER A 186 -23.87 -0.61 15.19
CA SER A 186 -24.32 0.51 16.01
C SER A 186 -23.30 0.79 17.12
N LEU A 187 -22.84 2.04 17.18
CA LEU A 187 -21.94 2.51 18.23
C LEU A 187 -22.60 2.47 19.62
N LEU A 188 -23.92 2.73 19.69
CA LEU A 188 -24.67 2.72 20.95
C LEU A 188 -24.95 1.31 21.47
N ASP A 189 -25.13 0.35 20.56
CA ASP A 189 -25.45 -1.03 20.92
C ASP A 189 -24.21 -1.93 21.01
N HIS A 190 -23.02 -1.39 20.77
CA HIS A 190 -21.74 -2.12 20.70
C HIS A 190 -21.82 -3.34 19.77
N THR A 191 -22.35 -3.13 18.56
CA THR A 191 -22.49 -4.18 17.54
C THR A 191 -21.73 -3.80 16.26
N GLY A 192 -21.26 -4.80 15.51
CA GLY A 192 -20.60 -4.61 14.21
C GLY A 192 -19.07 -4.62 14.27
N PRO A 193 -18.36 -4.14 13.23
CA PRO A 193 -16.89 -4.25 13.12
C PRO A 193 -16.09 -3.35 14.09
N GLN A 194 -16.76 -2.68 15.03
CA GLN A 194 -16.13 -1.92 16.12
C GLN A 194 -15.68 -2.84 17.28
N SER A 195 -16.20 -4.07 17.34
CA SER A 195 -15.93 -5.08 18.38
C SER A 195 -14.95 -6.15 17.95
#